data_AF-A0A841DKW2-F1
#
_entry.id   AF-A0A841DKW2-F1
#
_cell.length_a   1.000
_cell.length_b   1.000
_cell.length_c   1.000
_cell.angle_alpha   90.00
_cell.angle_beta   90.00
_cell.angle_gamma   90.00
#
_symmetry.space_group_name_H-M   'P 1'
#
loop_
_entity.id
_entity.type
_entity.pdbx_description
1 polymer ?
#
loop_
_entity_poly.entity_id
_entity_poly.type
_entity_poly.pdbx_seq_one_letter_code
_entity_poly.pdbx_strand_id
1 'polypeptide(L)'
;MIDILEHLNAVQREVSRTGETVTVLMRRSYQAEPAELWDALTDPERMRRWFMPVTGELRVGGTFQLQGNAGGEILECEPPRRFKVTFGGPNSLLELRLLPGAGSSTELELEHSMSEAPAPGGAGALWVGPGWDGGLLGLALYVTGELPADADPVQMANSPEVISYNEQSVRVWIEAVRSSGTTSEADLTEAAKTSLAQFAPDATL
;
A
#
# COMPACT_ATOMS: atom_id res chain seq x y z
N MET A 1 9.30 -18.60 6.20
CA MET A 1 10.23 -17.45 6.24
C MET A 1 9.98 -16.69 4.95
N ILE A 2 9.67 -15.40 5.07
CA ILE A 2 9.35 -14.53 3.94
C ILE A 2 10.64 -14.28 3.13
N ASP A 3 10.62 -14.50 1.82
CA ASP A 3 11.71 -14.05 0.95
C ASP A 3 11.53 -12.54 0.69
N ILE A 4 12.21 -11.74 1.52
CA ILE A 4 12.09 -10.28 1.51
C ILE A 4 12.47 -9.70 0.14
N LEU A 5 13.55 -10.20 -0.46
CA LEU A 5 14.04 -9.66 -1.72
C LEU A 5 13.10 -10.01 -2.87
N GLU A 6 12.57 -11.23 -2.89
CA GLU A 6 11.56 -11.63 -3.88
C GLU A 6 10.34 -10.71 -3.83
N HIS A 7 9.78 -10.49 -2.65
CA HIS A 7 8.57 -9.68 -2.51
C HIS A 7 8.79 -8.19 -2.79
N LEU A 8 9.95 -7.63 -2.42
CA LEU A 8 10.26 -6.23 -2.74
C LEU A 8 10.44 -6.03 -4.25
N ASN A 9 11.11 -6.97 -4.93
CA ASN A 9 11.34 -6.91 -6.37
C ASN A 9 10.07 -7.20 -7.19
N ALA A 10 9.08 -7.88 -6.61
CA ALA A 10 7.78 -8.11 -7.24
C ALA A 10 6.91 -6.85 -7.34
N VAL A 11 7.31 -5.73 -6.72
CA VAL A 11 6.58 -4.46 -6.72
C VAL A 11 7.36 -3.42 -7.50
N GLN A 12 6.73 -2.87 -8.55
CA GLN A 12 7.21 -1.66 -9.21
C GLN A 12 6.71 -0.44 -8.44
N ARG A 13 7.56 0.58 -8.28
CA ARG A 13 7.26 1.79 -7.51
C ARG A 13 7.67 3.01 -8.31
N GLU A 14 6.77 3.97 -8.40
CA GLU A 14 7.03 5.27 -9.02
C GLU A 14 6.55 6.38 -8.09
N VAL A 15 7.31 7.48 -8.07
CA VAL A 15 6.93 8.71 -7.37
C VAL A 15 6.89 9.82 -8.40
N SER A 16 5.80 10.57 -8.45
CA SER A 16 5.68 11.76 -9.28
C SER A 16 5.11 12.93 -8.48
N ARG A 17 5.29 14.14 -9.00
CA ARG A 17 4.75 15.36 -8.41
C ARG A 17 4.17 16.27 -9.49
N THR A 18 2.93 16.69 -9.33
CA THR A 18 2.25 17.66 -10.20
C THR A 18 1.73 18.82 -9.36
N GLY A 19 2.33 20.00 -9.49
CA GLY A 19 2.07 21.09 -8.55
C GLY A 19 2.47 20.67 -7.14
N GLU A 20 1.56 20.81 -6.16
CA GLU A 20 1.78 20.34 -4.79
C GLU A 20 1.39 18.87 -4.57
N THR A 21 0.72 18.24 -5.55
CA THR A 21 0.27 16.85 -5.41
C THR A 21 1.42 15.88 -5.60
N VAL A 22 1.66 15.05 -4.58
CA VAL A 22 2.57 13.90 -4.62
C VAL A 22 1.76 12.66 -4.95
N THR A 23 2.18 11.90 -5.96
CA THR A 23 1.53 10.64 -6.34
C THR A 23 2.51 9.49 -6.20
N VAL A 24 2.06 8.47 -5.47
CA VAL A 24 2.69 7.15 -5.38
C VAL A 24 1.94 6.21 -6.30
N LEU A 25 2.67 5.52 -7.18
CA LEU A 25 2.12 4.50 -8.07
C LEU A 25 2.86 3.19 -7.84
N MET A 26 2.11 2.12 -7.59
CA MET A 26 2.64 0.79 -7.32
C MET A 26 1.98 -0.23 -8.23
N ARG A 27 2.75 -1.16 -8.77
CA ARG A 27 2.23 -2.29 -9.56
C ARG A 27 2.79 -3.61 -9.07
N ARG A 28 1.91 -4.60 -8.98
CA ARG A 28 2.29 -5.98 -8.64
C ARG A 28 1.36 -6.98 -9.34
N SER A 29 1.94 -8.04 -9.90
CA SER A 29 1.18 -9.17 -10.45
C SER A 29 0.86 -10.21 -9.37
N TYR A 30 -0.36 -10.76 -9.43
CA TYR A 30 -0.82 -11.85 -8.57
C TYR A 30 -1.31 -13.01 -9.43
N GLN A 31 -1.02 -14.25 -9.02
CA GLN A 31 -1.53 -15.47 -9.67
C GLN A 31 -2.97 -15.75 -9.21
N ALA A 32 -3.89 -14.89 -9.63
CA ALA A 32 -5.32 -14.98 -9.40
C ALA A 32 -6.06 -14.27 -10.54
N GLU A 33 -7.29 -14.71 -10.82
CA GLU A 33 -8.17 -14.02 -11.78
C GLU A 33 -8.67 -12.69 -11.19
N PRO A 34 -8.99 -11.67 -12.02
CA PRO A 34 -9.39 -10.36 -11.51
C PRO A 34 -10.59 -10.39 -10.55
N ALA A 35 -11.54 -11.29 -10.79
CA ALA A 35 -12.70 -11.47 -9.90
C ALA A 35 -12.31 -12.00 -8.51
N GLU A 36 -11.36 -12.93 -8.44
CA GLU A 36 -10.90 -13.50 -7.17
C GLU A 36 -10.11 -12.46 -6.36
N LEU A 37 -9.25 -11.69 -7.03
CA LEU A 37 -8.49 -10.62 -6.41
C LEU A 37 -9.40 -9.48 -5.97
N TRP A 38 -10.43 -9.15 -6.76
CA TRP A 38 -11.46 -8.18 -6.39
C TRP A 38 -12.20 -8.57 -5.11
N ASP A 39 -12.62 -9.84 -5.00
CA ASP A 39 -13.27 -10.34 -3.79
C ASP A 39 -12.33 -10.23 -2.57
N ALA A 40 -11.04 -10.57 -2.74
CA ALA A 40 -10.05 -10.42 -1.67
C ALA A 40 -9.88 -8.96 -1.19
N LEU A 41 -10.05 -7.99 -2.11
CA LEU A 41 -9.89 -6.55 -1.87
C LEU A 41 -11.16 -5.86 -1.36
N THR A 42 -12.35 -6.43 -1.57
CA THR A 42 -13.62 -5.70 -1.32
C THR A 42 -14.59 -6.40 -0.38
N ASP A 43 -14.46 -7.71 -0.18
CA ASP A 43 -15.25 -8.46 0.81
C ASP A 43 -14.60 -8.30 2.20
N PRO A 44 -15.28 -7.67 3.19
CA PRO A 44 -14.71 -7.47 4.53
C PRO A 44 -14.29 -8.75 5.23
N GLU A 45 -15.02 -9.86 5.02
CA GLU A 45 -14.71 -11.16 5.63
C GLU A 45 -13.46 -11.79 5.02
N ARG A 46 -13.14 -11.46 3.76
CA ARG A 46 -11.89 -11.88 3.11
C ARG A 46 -10.75 -10.95 3.47
N MET A 47 -10.99 -9.64 3.45
CA MET A 47 -9.99 -8.62 3.76
C MET A 47 -9.38 -8.83 5.15
N ARG A 48 -10.20 -9.09 6.18
CA ARG A 48 -9.72 -9.32 7.56
C ARG A 48 -8.76 -10.50 7.73
N ARG A 49 -8.61 -11.36 6.72
CA ARG A 49 -7.69 -12.51 6.75
C ARG A 49 -6.26 -12.14 6.38
N TRP A 50 -6.05 -10.97 5.76
CA TRP A 50 -4.74 -10.54 5.26
C TRP A 50 -4.45 -9.04 5.47
N PHE A 51 -5.49 -8.25 5.81
CA PHE A 51 -5.43 -6.83 6.07
C PHE A 51 -6.23 -6.45 7.32
N MET A 52 -6.21 -5.17 7.69
CA MET A 52 -7.00 -4.66 8.81
C MET A 52 -8.51 -4.84 8.56
N PRO A 53 -9.31 -5.22 9.58
CA PRO A 53 -10.75 -5.25 9.46
C PRO A 53 -11.31 -3.89 9.01
N VAL A 54 -12.30 -3.93 8.12
CA VAL A 54 -12.98 -2.75 7.57
C VAL A 54 -14.44 -2.73 7.99
N THR A 55 -14.95 -1.54 8.33
CA THR A 55 -16.36 -1.30 8.70
C THR A 55 -16.89 -0.07 7.98
N GLY A 56 -18.21 0.11 7.90
CA GLY A 56 -18.86 1.29 7.34
C GLY A 56 -19.98 0.99 6.34
N GLU A 57 -20.42 2.01 5.61
CA GLU A 57 -21.36 1.87 4.50
C GLU A 57 -20.59 1.61 3.20
N LEU A 58 -20.24 0.34 2.96
CA LEU A 58 -19.35 -0.07 1.86
C LEU A 58 -20.02 -0.05 0.47
N ARG A 59 -20.42 1.15 0.04
CA ARG A 59 -21.06 1.46 -1.24
C ARG A 59 -20.66 2.86 -1.69
N VAL A 60 -20.81 3.16 -2.98
CA VAL A 60 -20.54 4.51 -3.51
C VAL A 60 -21.35 5.56 -2.75
N GLY A 61 -20.69 6.65 -2.35
CA GLY A 61 -21.20 7.73 -1.51
C GLY A 61 -21.32 7.38 -0.02
N GLY A 62 -20.94 6.16 0.37
CA GLY A 62 -20.81 5.74 1.76
C GLY A 62 -19.37 5.83 2.26
N THR A 63 -19.14 5.39 3.49
CA THR A 63 -17.84 5.52 4.17
C THR A 63 -17.25 4.16 4.53
N PHE A 64 -15.94 4.12 4.72
CA PHE A 64 -15.22 2.99 5.29
C PHE A 64 -14.31 3.45 6.43
N GLN A 65 -13.97 2.53 7.32
CA GLN A 65 -13.02 2.71 8.40
C GLN A 65 -12.20 1.44 8.58
N LEU A 66 -10.88 1.54 8.40
CA LEU A 66 -9.93 0.49 8.75
C LEU A 66 -9.65 0.55 10.25
N GLN A 67 -9.74 -0.58 10.95
CA GLN A 67 -9.55 -0.62 12.39
C GLN A 67 -8.16 -0.13 12.79
N GLY A 68 -8.11 0.89 13.65
CA GLY A 68 -6.84 1.48 14.13
C GLY A 68 -6.08 2.28 13.08
N ASN A 69 -6.68 2.58 11.93
CA ASN A 69 -6.03 3.24 10.81
C ASN A 69 -6.98 4.24 10.12
N ALA A 70 -6.73 4.60 8.86
CA ALA A 70 -7.51 5.56 8.10
C ALA A 70 -8.93 5.07 7.77
N GLY A 71 -9.85 6.02 7.71
CA GLY A 71 -11.15 5.87 7.08
C GLY A 71 -11.29 6.84 5.90
N GLY A 72 -12.43 6.78 5.21
CA GLY A 72 -12.70 7.65 4.09
C GLY A 72 -14.07 7.40 3.45
N GLU A 73 -14.28 8.02 2.30
CA GLU A 73 -15.49 7.93 1.49
C GLU A 73 -15.21 7.11 0.22
N ILE A 74 -16.17 6.28 -0.19
CA ILE A 74 -16.11 5.52 -1.44
C ILE A 74 -16.68 6.39 -2.55
N LEU A 75 -15.79 6.86 -3.43
CA LEU A 75 -16.13 7.81 -4.50
C LEU A 75 -16.60 7.09 -5.76
N GLU A 76 -15.89 6.04 -6.16
CA GLU A 76 -16.16 5.24 -7.35
C GLU A 76 -15.96 3.75 -7.03
N CYS A 77 -16.79 2.88 -7.62
CA CYS A 77 -16.64 1.44 -7.51
C CYS A 77 -17.21 0.75 -8.76
N GLU A 78 -16.35 0.10 -9.52
CA GLU A 78 -16.66 -0.59 -10.78
C GLU A 78 -16.12 -2.03 -10.74
N PRO A 79 -16.84 -2.99 -10.13
CA PRO A 79 -16.38 -4.37 -10.05
C PRO A 79 -16.20 -5.04 -11.44
N PRO A 80 -15.22 -5.95 -11.61
CA PRO A 80 -14.07 -6.21 -10.74
C PRO A 80 -12.84 -5.38 -11.14
N ARG A 81 -13.03 -4.18 -11.68
CA ARG A 81 -11.99 -3.43 -12.41
C ARG A 81 -11.31 -2.36 -11.59
N ARG A 82 -12.07 -1.53 -10.87
CA ARG A 82 -11.47 -0.42 -10.10
C ARG A 82 -12.36 0.12 -8.99
N PHE A 83 -11.74 0.71 -7.97
CA PHE A 83 -12.42 1.60 -7.03
C PHE A 83 -11.55 2.79 -6.67
N LYS A 84 -12.20 3.88 -6.25
CA LYS A 84 -11.54 5.10 -5.79
C LYS A 84 -12.15 5.57 -4.48
N VAL A 85 -11.30 5.89 -3.53
CA VAL A 85 -11.69 6.34 -2.19
C VAL A 85 -10.89 7.54 -1.74
N THR A 86 -11.42 8.33 -0.80
CA THR A 86 -10.56 9.19 0.03
C THR A 86 -9.86 8.34 1.09
N PHE A 87 -8.71 8.79 1.60
CA PHE A 87 -7.94 8.00 2.58
C PHE A 87 -7.37 8.87 3.69
N GLY A 88 -7.96 8.84 4.88
CA GLY A 88 -7.52 9.65 6.03
C GLY A 88 -7.84 11.15 5.93
N GLY A 89 -8.41 11.60 4.81
CA GLY A 89 -8.87 12.97 4.62
C GLY A 89 -9.25 13.26 3.16
N PRO A 90 -9.88 14.40 2.87
CA PRO A 90 -10.36 14.74 1.53
C PRO A 90 -9.23 15.05 0.53
N ASN A 91 -8.02 15.36 1.01
CA ASN A 91 -6.84 15.72 0.21
C ASN A 91 -5.96 14.52 -0.14
N SER A 92 -6.40 13.30 0.19
CA SER A 92 -5.71 12.05 -0.08
C SER A 92 -6.67 11.10 -0.78
N LEU A 93 -6.31 10.67 -1.98
CA LEU A 93 -7.10 9.80 -2.84
C LEU A 93 -6.32 8.52 -3.12
N LEU A 94 -6.99 7.39 -2.92
CA LEU A 94 -6.50 6.06 -3.27
C LEU A 94 -7.36 5.51 -4.41
N GLU A 95 -6.73 5.11 -5.50
CA GLU A 95 -7.35 4.37 -6.59
C GLU A 95 -6.66 3.02 -6.75
N LEU A 96 -7.45 1.96 -6.86
CA LEU A 96 -6.99 0.61 -7.15
C LEU A 96 -7.61 0.15 -8.46
N ARG A 97 -6.78 -0.37 -9.36
CA ARG A 97 -7.17 -0.87 -10.69
C ARG A 97 -6.65 -2.29 -10.87
N LEU A 98 -7.49 -3.17 -11.42
CA LEU A 98 -7.15 -4.56 -11.74
C LEU A 98 -7.15 -4.74 -13.25
N LEU A 99 -6.00 -5.14 -13.78
CA LEU A 99 -5.77 -5.39 -15.21
C LEU A 99 -5.51 -6.88 -15.43
N PRO A 100 -6.18 -7.53 -16.40
CA PRO A 100 -5.86 -8.91 -16.76
C PRO A 100 -4.39 -9.05 -17.18
N GLY A 101 -3.69 -10.01 -16.58
CA GLY A 101 -2.31 -10.34 -16.90
C GLY A 101 -2.19 -11.53 -17.87
N ALA A 102 -0.97 -12.04 -18.03
CA ALA A 102 -0.74 -13.26 -18.80
C ALA A 102 -1.17 -14.51 -18.01
N GLY A 103 -1.82 -15.46 -18.66
CA GLY A 103 -2.37 -16.65 -17.98
C GLY A 103 -3.46 -16.25 -16.96
N SER A 104 -3.57 -17.02 -15.87
CA SER A 104 -4.49 -16.72 -14.76
C SER A 104 -3.85 -15.78 -13.75
N SER A 105 -3.44 -14.60 -14.21
CA SER A 105 -2.86 -13.55 -13.37
C SER A 105 -3.55 -12.21 -13.54
N THR A 106 -3.41 -11.38 -12.52
CA THR A 106 -3.93 -10.00 -12.49
C THR A 106 -2.80 -9.06 -12.10
N GLU A 107 -2.61 -7.99 -12.86
CA GLU A 107 -1.81 -6.85 -12.44
C GLU A 107 -2.69 -5.90 -11.62
N LEU A 108 -2.31 -5.70 -10.37
CA LEU A 108 -2.89 -4.71 -9.49
C LEU A 108 -2.06 -3.43 -9.60
N GLU A 109 -2.73 -2.34 -9.93
CA GLU A 109 -2.18 -0.99 -9.90
C GLU A 109 -2.82 -0.21 -8.75
N LEU A 110 -1.99 0.32 -7.85
CA LEU A 110 -2.38 1.15 -6.72
C LEU A 110 -1.80 2.54 -6.94
N GLU A 111 -2.66 3.54 -6.98
CA GLU A 111 -2.29 4.95 -7.07
C GLU A 111 -2.77 5.69 -5.81
N HIS A 112 -1.86 6.32 -5.09
CA HIS A 112 -2.17 7.15 -3.92
C HIS A 112 -1.65 8.58 -4.16
N SER A 113 -2.56 9.52 -4.38
CA SER A 113 -2.24 10.94 -4.57
C SER A 113 -2.60 11.77 -3.33
N MET A 114 -1.69 12.65 -2.92
CA MET A 114 -1.85 13.55 -1.77
C MET A 114 -1.58 14.99 -2.21
N SER A 115 -2.59 15.86 -2.16
CA SER A 115 -2.44 17.29 -2.49
C SER A 115 -1.81 18.12 -1.37
N GLU A 116 -1.82 17.59 -0.14
CA GLU A 116 -1.16 18.15 1.04
C GLU A 116 -0.30 17.07 1.67
N ALA A 117 0.81 16.75 1.02
CA ALA A 117 1.70 15.69 1.49
C ALA A 117 2.41 16.10 2.80
N PRO A 118 2.64 15.15 3.73
CA PRO A 118 3.17 15.44 5.07
C PRO A 118 4.68 15.78 5.10
N ALA A 119 5.35 15.81 3.95
CA ALA A 119 6.71 16.28 3.80
C ALA A 119 6.91 17.01 2.46
N PRO A 120 7.91 17.90 2.36
CA PRO A 120 8.18 18.66 1.15
C PRO A 120 8.52 17.81 -0.08
N GLY A 121 8.03 18.24 -1.24
CA GLY A 121 8.30 17.58 -2.51
C GLY A 121 7.82 16.12 -2.53
N GLY A 122 8.49 15.27 -3.31
CA GLY A 122 8.21 13.83 -3.35
C GLY A 122 8.48 13.06 -2.07
N ALA A 123 9.13 13.66 -1.06
CA ALA A 123 9.45 12.99 0.19
C ALA A 123 8.20 12.51 0.95
N GLY A 124 7.05 13.15 0.73
CA GLY A 124 5.76 12.71 1.26
C GLY A 124 5.35 11.30 0.87
N ALA A 125 5.90 10.73 -0.22
CA ALA A 125 5.67 9.34 -0.61
C ALA A 125 6.03 8.34 0.50
N LEU A 126 7.02 8.66 1.35
CA LEU A 126 7.49 7.81 2.45
C LEU A 126 6.49 7.62 3.59
N TRP A 127 5.40 8.41 3.63
CA TRP A 127 4.32 8.23 4.63
C TRP A 127 3.35 7.11 4.28
N VAL A 128 3.20 6.81 2.98
CA VAL A 128 2.18 5.88 2.50
C VAL A 128 2.77 4.69 1.76
N GLY A 129 3.85 4.89 1.00
CA GLY A 129 4.48 3.87 0.18
C GLY A 129 4.88 2.61 0.95
N PRO A 130 5.69 2.71 2.04
CA PRO A 130 6.07 1.54 2.82
C PRO A 130 4.87 0.82 3.47
N GLY A 131 3.85 1.57 3.89
CA GLY A 131 2.61 0.98 4.41
C GLY A 131 1.86 0.17 3.35
N TRP A 132 1.83 0.64 2.11
CA TRP A 132 1.24 -0.11 1.00
C TRP A 132 2.06 -1.33 0.60
N ASP A 133 3.39 -1.29 0.70
CA ASP A 133 4.23 -2.47 0.51
C ASP A 133 3.86 -3.59 1.50
N GLY A 134 3.60 -3.24 2.76
CA GLY A 134 3.09 -4.19 3.76
C GLY A 134 1.72 -4.76 3.39
N GLY A 135 0.81 -3.93 2.89
CA GLY A 135 -0.50 -4.37 2.40
C GLY A 135 -0.40 -5.33 1.20
N LEU A 136 0.44 -5.00 0.21
CA LEU A 136 0.67 -5.85 -0.96
C LEU A 136 1.38 -7.17 -0.58
N LEU A 137 2.26 -7.15 0.41
CA LEU A 137 2.84 -8.38 0.98
C LEU A 137 1.76 -9.27 1.58
N GLY A 138 0.90 -8.72 2.45
CA GLY A 138 -0.21 -9.46 3.06
C GLY A 138 -1.14 -10.09 2.01
N LEU A 139 -1.51 -9.32 0.97
CA LEU A 139 -2.35 -9.81 -0.12
C LEU A 139 -1.68 -10.96 -0.89
N ALA A 140 -0.36 -10.90 -1.08
CA ALA A 140 0.34 -11.94 -1.81
C ALA A 140 0.38 -13.25 -1.05
N LEU A 141 0.75 -13.19 0.24
CA LEU A 141 0.74 -14.36 1.11
C LEU A 141 -0.67 -14.96 1.23
N TYR A 142 -1.71 -14.13 1.17
CA TYR A 142 -3.09 -14.58 1.13
C TYR A 142 -3.42 -15.34 -0.16
N VAL A 143 -3.09 -14.76 -1.31
CA VAL A 143 -3.37 -15.34 -2.63
C VAL A 143 -2.61 -16.66 -2.84
N THR A 144 -1.37 -16.76 -2.37
CA THR A 144 -0.56 -17.99 -2.48
C THR A 144 -0.91 -19.04 -1.42
N GLY A 145 -1.78 -18.71 -0.45
CA GLY A 145 -2.17 -19.61 0.64
C GLY A 145 -1.08 -19.81 1.69
N GLU A 146 -0.11 -18.90 1.77
CA GLU A 146 1.01 -18.94 2.71
C GLU A 146 0.66 -18.34 4.08
N LEU A 147 -0.48 -17.67 4.22
CA LEU A 147 -0.99 -17.22 5.52
C LEU A 147 -1.59 -18.38 6.34
N PRO A 148 -1.23 -18.51 7.64
CA PRO A 148 -1.93 -19.39 8.56
C PRO A 148 -3.45 -19.12 8.62
N ALA A 149 -4.24 -20.17 8.85
CA ALA A 149 -5.71 -20.04 8.89
C ALA A 149 -6.23 -19.14 10.02
N ASP A 150 -5.48 -19.05 11.12
CA ASP A 150 -5.72 -18.23 12.30
C ASP A 150 -4.81 -16.99 12.36
N ALA A 151 -4.18 -16.63 11.24
CA ALA A 151 -3.35 -15.44 11.17
C ALA A 151 -4.14 -14.18 11.55
N ASP A 152 -3.57 -13.39 12.46
CA ASP A 152 -4.01 -12.04 12.75
C ASP A 152 -3.10 -11.07 11.95
N PRO A 153 -3.62 -10.37 10.92
CA PRO A 153 -2.82 -9.46 10.10
C PRO A 153 -2.14 -8.35 10.90
N VAL A 154 -2.74 -7.89 11.99
CA VAL A 154 -2.17 -6.83 12.84
C VAL A 154 -0.99 -7.39 13.62
N GLN A 155 -1.10 -8.60 14.18
CA GLN A 155 0.03 -9.24 14.86
C GLN A 155 1.17 -9.56 13.88
N MET A 156 0.83 -10.04 12.68
CA MET A 156 1.80 -10.35 11.64
C MET A 156 2.57 -9.10 11.19
N ALA A 157 1.88 -7.97 11.00
CA ALA A 157 2.50 -6.69 10.65
C ALA A 157 3.54 -6.21 11.68
N ASN A 158 3.41 -6.65 12.94
CA ASN A 158 4.33 -6.33 14.03
C ASN A 158 5.36 -7.44 14.32
N SER A 159 5.40 -8.50 13.50
CA SER A 159 6.38 -9.58 13.67
C SER A 159 7.80 -9.12 13.30
N PRO A 160 8.86 -9.71 13.87
CA PRO A 160 10.24 -9.38 13.52
C PRO A 160 10.55 -9.53 12.02
N GLU A 161 9.90 -10.49 11.36
CA GLU A 161 10.09 -10.78 9.94
C GLU A 161 9.49 -9.67 9.06
N VAL A 162 8.29 -9.19 9.40
CA VAL A 162 7.66 -8.08 8.67
C VAL A 162 8.33 -6.74 9.00
N ILE A 163 8.83 -6.55 10.22
CA ILE A 163 9.65 -5.37 10.58
C ILE A 163 10.94 -5.35 9.73
N SER A 164 11.59 -6.49 9.53
CA SER A 164 12.76 -6.60 8.65
C SER A 164 12.40 -6.31 7.18
N TYR A 165 11.26 -6.81 6.69
CA TYR A 165 10.75 -6.46 5.36
C TYR A 165 10.50 -4.94 5.24
N ASN A 166 9.86 -4.34 6.24
CA ASN A 166 9.53 -2.92 6.27
C ASN A 166 10.78 -2.03 6.25
N GLU A 167 11.83 -2.40 6.98
CA GLU A 167 13.11 -1.68 6.91
C GLU A 167 13.62 -1.63 5.46
N GLN A 168 13.64 -2.78 4.78
CA GLN A 168 14.10 -2.86 3.40
C GLN A 168 13.14 -2.15 2.43
N SER A 169 11.83 -2.18 2.69
CA SER A 169 10.83 -1.40 1.97
C SER A 169 11.14 0.11 2.04
N VAL A 170 11.39 0.64 3.24
CA VAL A 170 11.75 2.07 3.39
C VAL A 170 13.01 2.39 2.58
N ARG A 171 14.02 1.52 2.59
CA ARG A 171 15.25 1.70 1.80
C ARG A 171 14.99 1.77 0.29
N VAL A 172 14.15 0.89 -0.27
CA VAL A 172 13.82 0.96 -1.70
C VAL A 172 12.94 2.17 -2.04
N TRP A 173 12.10 2.64 -1.11
CA TRP A 173 11.36 3.89 -1.28
C TRP A 173 12.25 5.13 -1.29
N ILE A 174 13.32 5.14 -0.49
CA ILE A 174 14.33 6.22 -0.55
C ILE A 174 14.90 6.33 -1.96
N GLU A 175 15.26 5.20 -2.59
CA GLU A 175 15.76 5.20 -3.97
C GLU A 175 14.70 5.62 -4.99
N ALA A 176 13.45 5.22 -4.82
CA ALA A 176 12.35 5.63 -5.69
C ALA A 176 12.09 7.15 -5.62
N VAL A 177 12.07 7.73 -4.42
CA VAL A 177 11.92 9.18 -4.21
C VAL A 177 13.15 9.95 -4.71
N ARG A 178 14.35 9.42 -4.52
CA ARG A 178 15.56 10.04 -5.07
C ARG A 178 15.51 10.07 -6.60
N SER A 179 15.12 8.95 -7.21
CA SER A 179 15.06 8.78 -8.66
C SER A 179 14.00 9.65 -9.32
N SER A 180 12.93 10.03 -8.60
CA SER A 180 11.92 10.94 -9.15
C SER A 180 12.44 12.37 -9.33
N GLY A 181 13.49 12.76 -8.60
CA GLY A 181 14.03 14.13 -8.63
C GLY A 181 13.05 15.20 -8.15
N THR A 182 12.04 14.82 -7.34
CA THR A 182 10.95 15.71 -6.92
C THR A 182 11.11 16.28 -5.50
N THR A 183 12.24 16.06 -4.83
CA THR A 183 12.55 16.61 -3.50
C THR A 183 14.05 16.84 -3.33
N SER A 184 14.45 17.52 -2.25
CA SER A 184 15.85 17.70 -1.87
C SER A 184 16.37 16.49 -1.06
N GLU A 185 17.69 16.23 -1.08
CA GLU A 185 18.29 15.17 -0.23
C GLU A 185 18.08 15.42 1.27
N ALA A 186 17.99 16.69 1.69
CA ALA A 186 17.72 17.05 3.08
C ALA A 186 16.30 16.65 3.49
N ASP A 187 15.30 17.00 2.68
CA ASP A 187 13.89 16.63 2.92
C ASP A 187 13.70 15.11 2.87
N LEU A 188 14.33 14.44 1.90
CA LEU A 188 14.34 12.99 1.78
C LEU A 188 14.92 12.32 3.04
N THR A 189 16.04 12.81 3.55
CA THR A 189 16.69 12.27 4.75
C THR A 189 15.79 12.38 5.99
N GLU A 190 15.15 13.52 6.21
CA GLU A 190 14.25 13.71 7.35
C GLU A 190 12.97 12.87 7.24
N ALA A 191 12.39 12.78 6.04
CA ALA A 191 11.27 11.90 5.76
C ALA A 191 11.63 10.42 5.98
N ALA A 192 12.81 10.00 5.56
CA ALA A 192 13.30 8.63 5.70
C ALA A 192 13.47 8.23 7.18
N LYS A 193 14.02 9.12 8.02
CA LYS A 193 14.11 8.89 9.47
C LYS A 193 12.73 8.70 10.11
N THR A 194 11.78 9.54 9.73
CA THR A 194 10.39 9.47 10.23
C THR A 194 9.74 8.15 9.80
N SER A 195 9.92 7.77 8.54
CA SER A 195 9.39 6.51 7.98
C SER A 195 10.01 5.28 8.65
N LEU A 196 11.34 5.24 8.85
CA LEU A 196 12.00 4.16 9.59
C LEU A 196 11.48 4.08 11.03
N ALA A 197 11.39 5.20 11.75
CA ALA A 197 10.86 5.21 13.11
C ALA A 197 9.44 4.65 13.22
N GLN A 198 8.62 4.81 12.17
CA GLN A 198 7.27 4.28 12.10
C GLN A 198 7.22 2.78 11.74
N PHE A 199 7.99 2.34 10.74
CA PHE A 199 7.84 1.01 10.14
C PHE A 199 8.90 -0.02 10.60
N ALA A 200 10.04 0.46 11.11
CA ALA A 200 11.16 -0.32 11.62
C ALA A 200 11.91 0.44 12.72
N PRO A 201 11.32 0.60 13.93
CA PRO A 201 11.76 1.56 14.94
C PRO A 201 13.18 1.35 15.47
N ASP A 202 13.72 0.14 15.37
CA ASP A 202 15.09 -0.19 15.80
C ASP A 202 16.13 -0.01 14.68
N ALA A 203 15.69 0.31 13.46
CA ALA A 203 16.57 0.47 12.30
C ALA A 203 17.22 1.87 12.25
N THR A 204 18.45 1.93 11.74
CA THR A 204 19.17 3.18 11.48
C THR A 204 19.22 3.45 9.99
N LEU A 205 19.13 4.73 9.62
CA LEU A 205 19.25 5.18 8.22
C LEU A 205 20.61 4.81 7.62
#